data_AF-A0A9P4X1J4-F1
#
_entry.id   AF-A0A9P4X1J4-F1
#
_cell.length_a   1.000
_cell.length_b   1.000
_cell.length_c   1.000
_cell.angle_alpha   90.00
_cell.angle_beta   90.00
_cell.angle_gamma   90.00
#
_symmetry.space_group_name_H-M   'P 1'
#
loop_
_entity.id
_entity.type
_entity.pdbx_description
1 polymer ?
#
loop_
_entity_poly.entity_id
_entity_poly.type
_entity_poly.pdbx_seq_one_letter_code
_entity_poly.pdbx_strand_id
1 'polypeptide(L)'
;MPNPKVAATINASTFICSTALVGISIAAIHLASDAYDVLTERFPPGLFGDDREGWSIDLNYDRSSEIKTYVAAAFALVAGLLGAFAFGLSFKRRAAPLLCLSLLGSAVLACVVAIVCASWSAVAEVTIKKTTCSFEPAYAGNHYSCSIENAACNALRFSDEASPPNNYPRDDENFAILDKACLQFRHARYMVIPLAVVSLLLVGLYGAHIWLARGKQDENEQAEDRVRALNADEETRVS
;
A
#
# COMPACT_ATOMS: atom_id res chain seq x y z
N MET A 1 -17.95 14.58 29.52
CA MET A 1 -16.48 14.38 29.59
C MET A 1 -16.06 13.06 28.92
N PRO A 2 -15.45 13.08 27.71
CA PRO A 2 -14.77 11.89 27.21
C PRO A 2 -13.56 11.59 28.09
N ASN A 3 -13.50 10.35 28.56
CA ASN A 3 -12.50 9.88 29.52
C ASN A 3 -11.08 10.19 28.98
N PRO A 4 -10.17 10.86 29.72
CA PRO A 4 -8.83 11.22 29.23
C PRO A 4 -8.03 9.99 28.74
N LYS A 5 -8.36 8.82 29.30
CA LYS A 5 -7.86 7.51 28.83
C LYS A 5 -8.24 7.23 27.37
N VAL A 6 -9.45 7.57 26.93
CA VAL A 6 -9.95 7.36 25.56
C VAL A 6 -9.20 8.25 24.57
N ALA A 7 -9.00 9.53 24.88
CA ALA A 7 -8.24 10.43 24.01
C ALA A 7 -6.77 10.00 23.88
N ALA A 8 -6.16 9.54 24.98
CA ALA A 8 -4.80 9.00 24.96
C ALA A 8 -4.70 7.72 24.12
N THR A 9 -5.67 6.80 24.23
CA THR A 9 -5.69 5.57 23.42
C THR A 9 -5.85 5.86 21.94
N ILE A 10 -6.72 6.80 21.54
CA ILE A 10 -6.93 7.11 20.12
C ILE A 10 -5.66 7.77 19.54
N ASN A 11 -5.04 8.69 20.27
CA ASN A 11 -3.76 9.29 19.87
C ASN A 11 -2.65 8.23 19.69
N ALA A 12 -2.50 7.33 20.67
CA ALA A 12 -1.52 6.25 20.61
C ALA A 12 -1.78 5.30 19.43
N SER A 13 -3.03 4.88 19.24
CA SER A 13 -3.43 4.03 18.10
C SER A 13 -3.20 4.72 16.75
N THR A 14 -3.47 6.03 16.66
CA THR A 14 -3.25 6.82 15.43
C THR A 14 -1.77 6.89 15.09
N PHE A 15 -0.91 7.08 16.10
CA PHE A 15 0.54 7.07 15.92
C PHE A 15 1.05 5.68 15.47
N ILE A 16 0.57 4.60 16.12
CA ILE A 16 0.94 3.23 15.75
C ILE A 16 0.48 2.91 14.31
N CYS A 17 -0.74 3.26 13.93
CA CYS A 17 -1.24 3.03 12.57
C CYS A 17 -0.46 3.86 11.53
N SER A 18 -0.12 5.10 11.86
CA SER A 18 0.65 5.99 10.98
C SER A 18 2.08 5.48 10.76
N THR A 19 2.76 5.06 11.83
CA THR A 19 4.10 4.46 11.74
C THR A 19 4.09 3.10 11.05
N ALA A 20 3.07 2.27 11.29
CA ALA A 20 2.87 1.03 10.56
C ALA A 20 2.68 1.27 9.05
N LEU A 21 1.89 2.27 8.65
CA LEU A 21 1.74 2.65 7.24
C LEU A 21 3.07 3.01 6.59
N VAL A 22 3.90 3.82 7.25
CA VAL A 22 5.24 4.16 6.75
C VAL A 22 6.10 2.90 6.58
N GLY A 23 6.13 2.03 7.60
CA GLY A 23 6.92 0.80 7.56
C GLY A 23 6.48 -0.16 6.44
N ILE A 24 5.18 -0.41 6.33
CA ILE A 24 4.61 -1.30 5.30
C ILE A 24 4.85 -0.72 3.91
N SER A 25 4.67 0.60 3.72
CA SER A 25 4.93 1.26 2.44
C SER A 25 6.39 1.14 2.00
N ILE A 26 7.34 1.38 2.90
CA ILE A 26 8.78 1.25 2.59
C ILE A 26 9.10 -0.20 2.25
N ALA A 27 8.58 -1.16 3.02
CA ALA A 27 8.79 -2.58 2.76
C ALA A 27 8.22 -3.00 1.39
N ALA A 28 7.01 -2.55 1.03
CA ALA A 28 6.40 -2.85 -0.26
C ALA A 28 7.22 -2.28 -1.43
N ILE A 29 7.68 -1.02 -1.32
CA ILE A 29 8.53 -0.38 -2.33
C ILE A 29 9.86 -1.13 -2.48
N HIS A 30 10.51 -1.44 -1.36
CA HIS A 30 11.80 -2.12 -1.37
C HIS A 30 11.71 -3.53 -1.96
N LEU A 31 10.70 -4.31 -1.57
CA LEU A 31 10.48 -5.65 -2.11
C LEU A 31 10.20 -5.63 -3.61
N ALA A 32 9.39 -4.67 -4.08
CA ALA A 32 9.08 -4.54 -5.50
C ALA A 32 10.30 -4.06 -6.33
N SER A 33 11.13 -3.17 -5.79
CA SER A 33 12.32 -2.65 -6.48
C SER A 33 13.44 -3.68 -6.53
N ASP A 34 13.78 -4.32 -5.39
CA ASP A 34 14.85 -5.33 -5.30
C ASP A 34 14.56 -6.50 -6.26
N ALA A 35 13.31 -6.99 -6.26
CA ALA A 35 12.91 -8.06 -7.16
C ALA A 35 12.96 -7.65 -8.63
N TYR A 36 12.63 -6.39 -8.95
CA TYR A 36 12.68 -5.86 -10.31
C TYR A 36 14.11 -5.71 -10.82
N ASP A 37 14.99 -5.11 -10.00
CA ASP A 37 16.38 -4.87 -10.38
C ASP A 37 17.11 -6.20 -10.59
N VAL A 38 16.99 -7.13 -9.63
CA VAL A 38 17.59 -8.46 -9.73
C VAL A 38 17.08 -9.23 -10.95
N LEU A 39 15.77 -9.20 -11.21
CA LEU A 39 15.19 -9.95 -12.33
C LEU A 39 15.58 -9.34 -13.67
N THR A 40 15.52 -8.01 -13.82
CA THR A 40 15.81 -7.37 -15.12
C THR A 40 17.30 -7.26 -15.42
N GLU A 41 18.17 -7.31 -14.41
CA GLU A 41 19.62 -7.44 -14.60
C GLU A 41 20.00 -8.85 -15.09
N ARG A 42 19.39 -9.90 -14.49
CA ARG A 42 19.71 -11.29 -14.83
C ARG A 42 18.95 -11.81 -16.06
N PHE A 43 17.72 -11.36 -16.24
CA PHE A 43 16.80 -11.74 -17.33
C PHE A 43 16.22 -10.47 -17.95
N PRO A 44 16.97 -9.75 -18.81
CA PRO A 44 16.47 -8.54 -19.44
C PRO A 44 15.31 -8.84 -20.40
N PRO A 45 14.43 -7.88 -20.70
CA PRO A 45 13.39 -8.09 -21.70
C PRO A 45 14.01 -8.43 -23.07
N GLY A 46 13.46 -9.42 -23.75
CA GLY A 46 14.01 -9.92 -25.00
C GLY A 46 13.57 -11.35 -25.34
N LEU A 47 14.18 -11.89 -26.39
CA LEU A 47 13.92 -13.24 -26.87
C LEU A 47 14.72 -14.26 -26.06
N PHE A 48 14.01 -15.22 -25.46
CA PHE A 48 14.56 -16.37 -24.76
C PHE A 48 14.18 -17.66 -25.50
N GLY A 49 15.15 -18.55 -25.69
CA GLY A 49 14.98 -19.82 -26.42
C GLY A 49 15.60 -19.80 -27.82
N ASP A 50 15.60 -20.96 -28.48
CA ASP A 50 16.08 -21.13 -29.85
C ASP A 50 14.90 -21.32 -30.82
N ASP A 51 14.67 -20.35 -31.70
CA ASP A 51 13.70 -20.42 -32.79
C ASP A 51 13.86 -21.70 -33.64
N ARG A 52 15.07 -22.27 -33.70
CA ARG A 52 15.37 -23.50 -34.43
C ARG A 52 14.83 -24.76 -33.76
N GLU A 53 14.69 -24.75 -32.44
CA GLU A 53 14.11 -25.84 -31.66
C GLU A 53 12.58 -25.73 -31.55
N GLY A 54 11.99 -24.71 -32.17
CA GLY A 54 10.55 -24.53 -32.26
C GLY A 54 9.93 -23.92 -30.99
N TRP A 55 10.74 -23.29 -30.14
CA TRP A 55 10.27 -22.56 -28.99
C TRP A 55 11.09 -21.29 -28.79
N SER A 56 10.42 -20.15 -28.87
CA SER A 56 10.99 -18.85 -28.57
C SER A 56 9.97 -18.03 -27.81
N ILE A 57 10.45 -17.30 -26.80
CA ILE A 57 9.65 -16.51 -25.89
C ILE A 57 10.17 -15.09 -25.99
N ASP A 58 9.43 -14.22 -26.67
CA ASP A 58 9.66 -12.78 -26.57
C ASP A 58 9.02 -12.28 -25.27
N LEU A 59 9.86 -12.06 -24.26
CA LEU A 59 9.43 -11.66 -22.94
C LEU A 59 9.41 -10.14 -22.83
N ASN A 60 8.21 -9.58 -22.72
CA ASN A 60 8.02 -8.18 -22.39
C ASN A 60 7.27 -8.02 -21.06
N TYR A 61 7.88 -7.27 -20.15
CA TYR A 61 7.41 -7.07 -18.79
C TYR A 61 6.27 -6.05 -18.70
N ASP A 62 5.05 -6.50 -18.44
CA ASP A 62 3.97 -5.60 -18.03
C ASP A 62 4.21 -5.13 -16.59
N ARG A 63 4.36 -3.81 -16.41
CA ARG A 63 4.58 -3.15 -15.11
C ARG A 63 3.30 -2.68 -14.43
N SER A 64 2.13 -3.03 -14.97
CA SER A 64 0.87 -2.46 -14.49
C SER A 64 0.55 -2.85 -13.03
N SER A 65 1.01 -4.02 -12.56
CA SER A 65 0.88 -4.48 -11.17
C SER A 65 1.79 -3.71 -10.21
N GLU A 66 3.02 -3.49 -10.62
CA GLU A 66 4.09 -2.86 -9.85
C GLU A 66 3.75 -1.37 -9.67
N ILE A 67 3.34 -0.69 -10.76
CA ILE A 67 2.91 0.71 -10.72
C ILE A 67 1.78 0.89 -9.71
N LYS A 68 0.79 -0.01 -9.68
CA LYS A 68 -0.32 0.07 -8.70
C LYS A 68 0.16 -0.11 -7.27
N THR A 69 1.10 -1.02 -7.05
CA THR A 69 1.71 -1.25 -5.74
C THR A 69 2.50 -0.01 -5.29
N TYR A 70 3.30 0.57 -6.17
CA TYR A 70 4.04 1.82 -5.90
C TYR A 70 3.12 2.99 -5.60
N VAL A 71 2.04 3.16 -6.38
CA VAL A 71 1.06 4.23 -6.17
C VAL A 71 0.38 4.05 -4.81
N ALA A 72 -0.11 2.85 -4.48
CA ALA A 72 -0.72 2.58 -3.17
C ALA A 72 0.26 2.84 -2.02
N ALA A 73 1.49 2.34 -2.13
CA ALA A 73 2.51 2.53 -1.11
C ALA A 73 2.90 4.00 -0.94
N ALA A 74 3.02 4.78 -2.03
CA ALA A 74 3.34 6.20 -2.00
C ALA A 74 2.26 7.01 -1.28
N PHE A 75 0.98 6.81 -1.61
CA PHE A 75 -0.13 7.50 -0.93
C PHE A 75 -0.21 7.11 0.55
N ALA A 76 -0.04 5.83 0.88
CA ALA A 76 0.00 5.37 2.25
C ALA A 76 1.20 5.93 3.04
N LEU A 77 2.37 6.09 2.39
CA LEU A 77 3.56 6.68 2.99
C LEU A 77 3.32 8.15 3.31
N VAL A 78 2.72 8.91 2.39
CA VAL A 78 2.34 10.32 2.62
C VAL A 78 1.36 10.43 3.78
N ALA A 79 0.31 9.61 3.81
CA ALA A 79 -0.67 9.62 4.90
C ALA A 79 -0.04 9.24 6.25
N GLY A 80 0.84 8.24 6.28
CA GLY A 80 1.58 7.82 7.47
C GLY A 80 2.54 8.89 7.98
N LEU A 81 3.30 9.55 7.10
CA LEU A 81 4.20 10.65 7.47
C LEU A 81 3.44 11.85 8.01
N LEU A 82 2.34 12.24 7.36
CA LEU A 82 1.48 13.33 7.83
C LEU A 82 0.90 13.02 9.22
N GLY A 83 0.43 11.79 9.45
CA GLY A 83 -0.08 11.36 10.75
C GLY A 83 0.97 11.32 11.86
N ALA A 84 2.16 10.81 11.56
CA ALA A 84 3.29 10.81 12.51
C ALA A 84 3.72 12.25 12.87
N PHE A 85 3.76 13.14 11.89
CA PHE A 85 4.11 14.55 12.10
C PHE A 85 3.05 15.29 12.93
N ALA A 86 1.77 15.03 12.66
CA ALA A 86 0.66 15.60 13.42
C ALA A 86 0.67 15.19 14.89
N PHE A 87 1.05 13.94 15.20
CA PHE A 87 1.24 13.48 16.57
C PHE A 87 2.37 14.24 17.28
N GLY A 88 3.51 14.44 16.60
CA GLY A 88 4.63 15.24 17.14
C GLY A 88 4.26 16.70 17.41
N LEU A 89 3.43 17.31 16.55
CA LEU A 89 2.93 18.67 16.74
C LEU A 89 1.89 18.79 17.86
N SER A 90 1.10 17.73 18.09
CA SER A 90 0.03 17.71 19.10
C SER A 90 0.56 17.83 20.54
N PHE A 91 1.83 17.49 20.80
CA PHE A 91 2.49 17.74 22.09
C PHE A 91 2.84 19.21 22.32
N LYS A 92 2.99 20.02 21.25
CA LYS A 92 3.42 21.43 21.35
C LYS A 92 2.29 22.43 21.24
N ARG A 93 1.21 22.14 20.49
CA ARG A 93 0.04 23.02 20.32
C ARG A 93 -1.25 22.19 20.11
N ARG A 94 -2.40 22.69 20.57
CA ARG A 94 -3.72 22.17 20.14
C ARG A 94 -3.76 22.23 18.62
N ALA A 95 -3.84 21.07 17.96
CA ALA A 95 -3.89 21.00 16.51
C ALA A 95 -5.07 21.84 15.99
N ALA A 96 -4.81 22.74 15.04
CA ALA A 96 -5.84 23.57 14.44
C ALA A 96 -6.85 22.68 13.69
N PRO A 97 -8.15 23.01 13.69
CA PRO A 97 -9.19 22.20 13.03
C PRO A 97 -8.93 21.97 11.53
N LEU A 98 -8.26 22.92 10.86
CA LEU A 98 -7.83 22.80 9.46
C LEU A 98 -6.81 21.67 9.24
N LEU A 99 -5.94 21.40 10.21
CA LEU A 99 -4.93 20.33 10.16
C LEU A 99 -5.59 18.95 10.32
N CYS A 100 -6.61 18.84 11.18
CA CYS A 100 -7.37 17.60 11.33
C CYS A 100 -8.16 17.26 10.06
N LEU A 101 -8.70 18.26 9.35
CA LEU A 101 -9.46 18.06 8.12
C LEU A 101 -8.56 17.59 6.96
N SER A 102 -7.36 18.17 6.84
CA SER A 102 -6.39 17.77 5.82
C SER A 102 -5.81 16.37 6.08
N LEU A 103 -5.57 16.04 7.36
CA LEU A 103 -5.17 14.68 7.77
C LEU A 103 -6.24 13.66 7.42
N LEU A 104 -7.50 13.92 7.74
CA LEU A 104 -8.61 13.05 7.36
C LEU A 104 -8.70 12.90 5.84
N GLY A 105 -8.62 14.00 5.09
CA GLY A 105 -8.66 13.97 3.63
C GLY A 105 -7.55 13.10 3.03
N SER A 106 -6.33 13.24 3.54
CA SER A 106 -5.18 12.42 3.10
C SER A 106 -5.34 10.94 3.45
N ALA A 107 -5.87 10.62 4.64
CA ALA A 107 -6.13 9.25 5.08
C ALA A 107 -7.25 8.58 4.25
N VAL A 108 -8.32 9.32 3.95
CA VAL A 108 -9.41 8.85 3.08
C VAL A 108 -8.90 8.59 1.67
N LEU A 109 -8.11 9.51 1.11
CA LEU A 109 -7.53 9.33 -0.22
C LEU A 109 -6.63 8.08 -0.26
N ALA A 110 -5.73 7.93 0.72
CA ALA A 110 -4.87 6.75 0.82
C ALA A 110 -5.69 5.46 0.97
N CYS A 111 -6.76 5.48 1.76
CA CYS A 111 -7.67 4.36 1.94
C CYS A 111 -8.38 3.99 0.63
N VAL A 112 -8.94 4.95 -0.11
CA VAL A 112 -9.62 4.71 -1.39
C VAL A 112 -8.64 4.12 -2.40
N VAL A 113 -7.46 4.71 -2.54
CA VAL A 113 -6.42 4.21 -3.45
C VAL A 113 -6.00 2.79 -3.07
N ALA A 114 -5.74 2.52 -1.77
CA ALA A 114 -5.35 1.20 -1.30
C ALA A 114 -6.45 0.15 -1.55
N ILE A 115 -7.73 0.48 -1.36
CA ILE A 115 -8.85 -0.43 -1.65
C ILE A 115 -8.96 -0.70 -3.16
N VAL A 116 -8.82 0.33 -4.01
CA VAL A 116 -8.83 0.16 -5.47
C VAL A 116 -7.65 -0.72 -5.91
N CYS A 117 -6.46 -0.50 -5.38
CA CYS A 117 -5.29 -1.33 -5.68
C CYS A 117 -5.41 -2.76 -5.11
N ALA A 118 -6.02 -2.95 -3.94
CA ALA A 118 -6.25 -4.26 -3.34
C ALA A 118 -7.29 -5.07 -4.13
N SER A 119 -8.40 -4.44 -4.51
CA SER A 119 -9.43 -5.07 -5.34
C SER A 119 -8.87 -5.41 -6.72
N TRP A 120 -8.07 -4.52 -7.31
CA TRP A 120 -7.34 -4.83 -8.54
C TRP A 120 -6.37 -5.99 -8.36
N SER A 121 -5.62 -6.06 -7.25
CA SER A 121 -4.67 -7.16 -7.00
C SER A 121 -5.38 -8.50 -6.91
N ALA A 122 -6.58 -8.54 -6.31
CA ALA A 122 -7.41 -9.74 -6.24
C ALA A 122 -7.97 -10.14 -7.62
N VAL A 123 -8.41 -9.18 -8.43
CA VAL A 123 -8.90 -9.44 -9.80
C VAL A 123 -7.76 -9.84 -10.73
N ALA A 124 -6.61 -9.18 -10.62
CA ALA A 124 -5.42 -9.43 -11.41
C ALA A 124 -4.89 -10.84 -11.19
N GLU A 125 -5.02 -11.44 -10.00
CA GLU A 125 -4.63 -12.84 -9.81
C GLU A 125 -5.41 -13.79 -10.76
N VAL A 126 -6.70 -13.54 -10.94
CA VAL A 126 -7.56 -14.34 -11.82
C VAL A 126 -7.25 -14.06 -13.30
N THR A 127 -6.98 -12.80 -13.64
CA THR A 127 -6.67 -12.39 -15.02
C THR A 127 -5.27 -12.82 -15.44
N ILE A 128 -4.25 -12.64 -14.60
CA ILE A 128 -2.85 -13.03 -14.85
C ILE A 128 -2.74 -14.55 -15.03
N LYS A 129 -3.43 -15.34 -14.21
CA LYS A 129 -3.50 -16.80 -14.36
C LYS A 129 -4.14 -17.24 -15.69
N LYS A 130 -5.01 -16.42 -16.28
CA LYS A 130 -5.78 -16.77 -17.48
C LYS A 130 -5.26 -16.17 -18.79
N THR A 131 -4.50 -15.07 -18.75
CA THR A 131 -4.30 -14.24 -19.96
C THR A 131 -2.85 -13.94 -20.34
N THR A 132 -1.85 -14.10 -19.45
CA THR A 132 -0.52 -13.50 -19.70
C THR A 132 0.68 -14.38 -19.32
N CYS A 133 0.65 -15.68 -19.64
CA CYS A 133 1.78 -16.64 -19.73
C CYS A 133 1.30 -18.08 -19.38
N SER A 134 0.25 -18.58 -20.04
CA SER A 134 -0.13 -19.99 -19.92
C SER A 134 0.72 -20.79 -20.92
N PHE A 135 1.88 -21.28 -20.47
CA PHE A 135 2.78 -22.11 -21.27
C PHE A 135 2.31 -23.56 -21.28
N GLU A 136 1.26 -23.83 -22.05
CA GLU A 136 0.85 -25.19 -22.42
C GLU A 136 0.08 -25.16 -23.75
N PRO A 137 0.67 -25.61 -24.89
CA PRO A 137 2.09 -25.74 -25.22
C PRO A 137 2.59 -24.50 -25.99
N ALA A 138 3.85 -24.12 -25.77
CA ALA A 138 4.49 -23.05 -26.53
C ALA A 138 4.75 -23.50 -27.97
N TYR A 139 4.07 -22.88 -28.93
CA TYR A 139 4.43 -23.00 -30.34
C TYR A 139 5.42 -21.90 -30.70
N ALA A 140 6.40 -22.22 -31.53
CA ALA A 140 7.40 -21.30 -32.08
C ALA A 140 6.77 -19.99 -32.59
N GLY A 141 7.38 -18.84 -32.25
CA GLY A 141 7.01 -17.54 -32.83
C GLY A 141 5.85 -16.79 -32.15
N ASN A 142 5.43 -17.19 -30.94
CA ASN A 142 4.41 -16.45 -30.19
C ASN A 142 5.04 -15.39 -29.26
N HIS A 143 4.60 -14.13 -29.41
CA HIS A 143 4.95 -13.04 -28.50
C HIS A 143 4.05 -13.08 -27.25
N TYR A 144 4.63 -13.23 -26.06
CA TYR A 144 3.88 -13.23 -24.81
C TYR A 144 4.26 -12.02 -23.95
N SER A 145 3.31 -11.10 -23.74
CA SER A 145 3.48 -10.07 -22.72
C SER A 145 3.04 -10.63 -21.37
N CYS A 146 3.97 -10.65 -20.42
CA CYS A 146 3.76 -11.26 -19.12
C CYS A 146 4.08 -10.26 -18.01
N SER A 147 3.32 -10.31 -16.91
CA SER A 147 3.70 -9.54 -15.73
C SER A 147 5.01 -10.09 -15.18
N ILE A 148 5.79 -9.22 -14.53
CA ILE A 148 7.11 -9.59 -13.99
C ILE A 148 6.98 -10.72 -12.96
N GLU A 149 5.97 -10.67 -12.10
CA GLU A 149 5.63 -11.76 -11.17
C GLU A 149 5.43 -13.10 -11.91
N ASN A 150 4.61 -13.10 -12.97
CA ASN A 150 4.28 -14.33 -13.69
C ASN A 150 5.48 -14.85 -14.51
N ALA A 151 6.29 -13.94 -15.04
CA ALA A 151 7.54 -14.27 -15.71
C ALA A 151 8.52 -14.95 -14.74
N ALA A 152 8.74 -14.39 -13.55
CA ALA A 152 9.63 -14.97 -12.54
C ALA A 152 9.11 -16.31 -11.98
N CYS A 153 7.81 -16.41 -11.72
CA CYS A 153 7.23 -17.61 -11.11
C CYS A 153 7.04 -18.78 -12.09
N ASN A 154 6.81 -18.50 -13.38
CA ASN A 154 6.44 -19.50 -14.37
C ASN A 154 7.31 -19.46 -15.63
N ALA A 155 7.28 -18.37 -16.42
CA ALA A 155 7.83 -18.38 -17.78
C ALA A 155 9.36 -18.57 -17.85
N LEU A 156 10.11 -17.82 -17.03
CA LEU A 156 11.57 -17.85 -17.02
C LEU A 156 12.16 -19.15 -16.48
N ARG A 157 11.37 -20.00 -15.80
CA ARG A 157 11.84 -21.32 -15.36
C ARG A 157 12.02 -22.29 -16.53
N PHE A 158 11.36 -22.03 -17.65
CA PHE A 158 11.43 -22.83 -18.87
C PHE A 158 12.36 -22.22 -19.92
N SER A 159 13.04 -21.11 -19.64
CA SER A 159 14.03 -20.54 -20.57
C SER A 159 15.32 -21.34 -20.55
N ASP A 160 16.07 -21.30 -21.67
CA ASP A 160 17.37 -21.97 -21.83
C ASP A 160 18.41 -21.51 -20.80
N GLU A 161 18.30 -20.26 -20.34
CA GLU A 161 19.17 -19.71 -19.31
C GLU A 161 18.90 -20.30 -17.92
N ALA A 162 17.67 -20.75 -17.65
CA ALA A 162 17.34 -21.44 -16.40
C ALA A 162 17.50 -22.96 -16.54
N SER A 163 17.07 -23.52 -17.67
CA SER A 163 17.06 -24.97 -17.94
C SER A 163 17.68 -25.27 -19.31
N PRO A 164 19.02 -25.25 -19.45
CA PRO A 164 19.67 -25.53 -20.71
C PRO A 164 19.42 -26.97 -21.17
N PRO A 165 19.36 -27.23 -22.50
CA PRO A 165 19.00 -28.55 -23.01
C PRO A 165 20.06 -29.61 -22.67
N ASN A 166 19.57 -30.69 -22.05
CA ASN A 166 20.06 -32.08 -21.99
C ASN A 166 21.54 -32.43 -21.71
N ASN A 167 22.45 -31.50 -21.42
CA ASN A 167 23.82 -31.86 -20.99
C ASN A 167 24.54 -30.82 -20.10
N TYR A 168 23.87 -29.75 -19.70
CA TYR A 168 24.43 -28.78 -18.76
C TYR A 168 23.81 -28.96 -17.37
N PRO A 169 24.60 -28.85 -16.29
CA PRO A 169 24.05 -28.80 -14.96
C PRO A 169 23.08 -27.62 -14.90
N ARG A 170 21.87 -27.91 -14.40
CA ARG A 170 20.87 -26.90 -14.07
C ARG A 170 21.55 -25.80 -13.25
N ASP A 171 21.38 -24.55 -13.66
CA ASP A 171 21.98 -23.44 -12.92
C ASP A 171 21.13 -23.18 -11.67
N ASP A 172 21.46 -23.87 -10.58
CA ASP A 172 20.78 -23.78 -9.29
C ASP A 172 20.73 -22.33 -8.77
N GLU A 173 21.69 -21.49 -9.17
CA GLU A 173 21.73 -20.07 -8.82
C GLU A 173 20.59 -19.29 -9.51
N ASN A 174 20.35 -19.55 -10.80
CA ASN A 174 19.25 -18.90 -11.55
C ASN A 174 17.88 -19.30 -11.00
N PHE A 175 17.71 -20.56 -10.61
CA PHE A 175 16.48 -21.00 -9.95
C PHE A 175 16.27 -20.34 -8.58
N ALA A 176 17.33 -20.20 -7.78
CA ALA A 176 17.24 -19.51 -6.50
C ALA A 176 16.87 -18.02 -6.66
N ILE A 177 17.42 -17.35 -7.69
CA ILE A 177 17.07 -15.96 -8.04
C ILE A 177 15.59 -15.85 -8.44
N LEU A 178 15.12 -16.73 -9.32
CA LEU A 178 13.73 -16.75 -9.77
C LEU A 178 12.75 -17.02 -8.61
N ASP A 179 13.08 -17.94 -7.71
CA ASP A 179 12.29 -18.24 -6.52
C ASP A 179 12.21 -17.05 -5.58
N LYS A 180 13.36 -16.40 -5.32
CA LYS A 180 13.42 -15.19 -4.49
C LYS A 180 12.59 -14.07 -5.11
N ALA A 181 12.76 -13.78 -6.39
CA ALA A 181 12.02 -12.74 -7.09
C ALA A 181 10.50 -13.02 -7.11
N CYS A 182 10.09 -14.25 -7.43
CA CYS A 182 8.70 -14.69 -7.39
C CYS A 182 8.07 -14.45 -6.01
N LEU A 183 8.74 -14.87 -4.93
CA LEU A 183 8.26 -14.66 -3.57
C LEU A 183 8.18 -13.17 -3.20
N GLN A 184 9.20 -12.38 -3.55
CA GLN A 184 9.23 -10.94 -3.27
C GLN A 184 8.10 -10.19 -3.99
N PHE A 185 7.86 -10.44 -5.28
CA PHE A 185 6.74 -9.84 -6.01
C PHE A 185 5.38 -10.25 -5.43
N ARG A 186 5.23 -11.52 -5.06
CA ARG A 186 4.00 -12.02 -4.45
C ARG A 186 3.75 -11.35 -3.08
N HIS A 187 4.79 -11.21 -2.25
CA HIS A 187 4.71 -10.49 -0.99
C HIS A 187 4.41 -9.00 -1.18
N ALA A 188 5.05 -8.34 -2.14
CA ALA A 188 4.80 -6.93 -2.46
C ALA A 188 3.34 -6.71 -2.88
N ARG A 189 2.78 -7.59 -3.72
CA ARG A 189 1.36 -7.54 -4.10
C ARG A 189 0.44 -7.71 -2.89
N TYR A 190 0.70 -8.70 -2.04
CA TYR A 190 -0.15 -8.92 -0.86
C TYR A 190 0.02 -7.87 0.23
N MET A 191 1.11 -7.07 0.23
CA MET A 191 1.28 -5.92 1.12
C MET A 191 0.26 -4.80 0.88
N VAL A 192 -0.41 -4.77 -0.28
CA VAL A 192 -1.50 -3.82 -0.54
C VAL A 192 -2.71 -4.05 0.38
N ILE A 193 -2.93 -5.30 0.82
CA ILE A 193 -4.02 -5.65 1.76
C ILE A 193 -3.81 -5.03 3.14
N PRO A 194 -2.69 -5.25 3.86
CA PRO A 194 -2.44 -4.60 5.13
C PRO A 194 -2.36 -3.07 4.99
N LEU A 195 -1.88 -2.53 3.86
CA LEU A 195 -1.97 -1.08 3.59
C LEU A 195 -3.42 -0.59 3.62
N ALA A 196 -4.34 -1.30 2.96
CA ALA A 196 -5.76 -0.95 2.96
C ALA A 196 -6.39 -1.08 4.36
N VAL A 197 -6.09 -2.16 5.08
CA VAL A 197 -6.60 -2.39 6.45
C VAL A 197 -6.12 -1.31 7.42
N VAL A 198 -4.83 -1.00 7.43
CA VAL A 198 -4.28 0.02 8.33
C VAL A 198 -4.77 1.42 7.93
N SER A 199 -4.94 1.70 6.64
CA SER A 199 -5.54 2.96 6.17
C SER A 199 -6.99 3.11 6.63
N LEU A 200 -7.80 2.04 6.55
CA LEU A 200 -9.18 2.03 7.06
C LEU A 200 -9.24 2.30 8.57
N LEU A 201 -8.36 1.65 9.34
CA LEU A 201 -8.23 1.89 10.78
C LEU A 201 -7.86 3.35 11.06
N LEU A 202 -6.92 3.91 10.29
CA LEU A 202 -6.51 5.31 10.43
C LEU A 202 -7.66 6.28 10.14
N VAL A 203 -8.46 6.03 9.10
CA VAL A 203 -9.67 6.81 8.80
C VAL A 203 -10.67 6.74 9.96
N GLY A 204 -10.91 5.54 10.50
CA GLY A 204 -11.78 5.35 11.66
C GLY A 204 -11.30 6.12 12.89
N LEU A 205 -9.99 6.11 13.16
CA LEU A 205 -9.39 6.84 14.28
C LEU A 205 -9.48 8.36 14.11
N TYR A 206 -9.22 8.90 12.90
CA TYR A 206 -9.41 10.32 12.62
C TYR A 206 -10.88 10.74 12.69
N GLY A 207 -11.80 9.89 12.22
CA GLY A 207 -13.24 10.09 12.38
C GLY A 207 -13.66 10.18 13.85
N ALA A 208 -13.15 9.26 14.69
CA ALA A 208 -13.37 9.28 16.13
C ALA A 208 -12.79 10.56 16.78
N HIS A 209 -11.62 11.03 16.34
CA HIS A 209 -11.04 12.28 16.80
C HIS A 209 -11.94 13.48 16.52
N ILE A 210 -12.48 13.59 15.30
CA ILE A 210 -13.37 14.69 14.91
C ILE A 210 -14.68 14.62 15.67
N TRP A 211 -15.24 13.42 15.85
CA TRP A 211 -16.48 13.26 16.61
C TRP A 211 -16.32 13.68 18.07
N LEU A 212 -15.22 13.27 18.73
CA LEU A 212 -14.90 13.69 20.09
C LEU A 212 -14.60 15.18 20.20
N ALA A 213 -14.04 15.80 19.17
CA ALA A 213 -13.80 17.24 19.13
C ALA A 213 -15.09 18.05 18.99
N ARG A 214 -16.03 17.61 18.14
CA ARG A 214 -17.34 18.25 17.96
C ARG A 214 -18.18 18.20 19.24
N GLY A 215 -18.21 17.05 19.92
CA GLY A 215 -18.93 16.94 21.20
C GLY A 215 -18.42 17.89 22.28
N LYS A 216 -17.12 18.25 22.26
CA LYS A 216 -16.56 19.26 23.17
C LYS A 216 -16.94 20.69 22.77
N GLN A 217 -17.07 20.96 21.48
CA GLN A 217 -17.41 22.29 20.99
C GLN A 217 -18.87 22.62 21.35
N ASP A 218 -19.78 21.66 21.16
CA ASP A 218 -21.19 21.80 21.55
C ASP A 218 -21.36 21.90 23.09
N GLU A 219 -20.61 21.11 23.88
CA GLU A 219 -20.63 21.21 25.36
C GLU A 219 -20.09 22.57 25.85
N ASN A 220 -19.02 23.09 25.22
CA ASN A 220 -18.45 24.39 25.59
C ASN A 220 -19.35 25.56 25.19
N GLU A 221 -19.97 25.53 24.00
CA GLU A 221 -20.92 26.57 23.57
C GLU A 221 -22.13 26.60 24.53
N GLN A 222 -22.69 25.45 24.91
CA GLN A 222 -23.77 25.41 25.91
C GLN A 222 -23.33 25.90 27.30
N ALA A 223 -22.09 25.63 27.71
CA ALA A 223 -21.56 26.11 28.98
C ALA A 223 -21.32 27.64 28.95
N GLU A 224 -20.79 28.17 27.86
CA GLU A 224 -20.61 29.62 27.67
C GLU A 224 -21.96 30.35 27.61
N ASP A 225 -22.96 29.78 26.94
CA ASP A 225 -24.31 30.34 26.90
C ASP A 225 -24.98 30.34 28.28
N ARG A 226 -24.77 29.28 29.08
CA ARG A 226 -25.23 29.25 30.49
C ARG A 226 -24.54 30.30 31.36
N VAL A 227 -23.24 30.52 31.18
CA VAL A 227 -22.51 31.56 31.92
C VAL A 227 -22.98 32.95 31.51
N ARG A 228 -23.22 33.20 30.21
CA ARG A 228 -23.78 34.48 29.73
C ARG A 228 -25.18 34.73 30.27
N ALA A 229 -26.03 33.71 30.33
CA ALA A 229 -27.37 33.84 30.90
C ALA A 229 -27.34 34.17 32.41
N LEU A 230 -26.43 33.57 33.17
CA LEU A 230 -26.27 33.87 34.60
C LEU A 230 -25.75 35.30 34.85
N ASN A 231 -24.78 35.76 34.06
CA ASN A 231 -24.26 37.12 34.21
C ASN A 231 -25.29 38.20 33.84
N ALA A 232 -26.16 37.93 32.85
CA ALA A 232 -27.25 38.86 32.50
C ALA A 232 -28.34 38.95 33.59
N ASP A 233 -28.61 37.85 34.29
CA ASP A 233 -29.56 37.82 35.42
C ASP A 233 -28.99 38.51 36.67
N GLU A 234 -27.67 38.58 36.79
CA GLU A 234 -26.97 39.26 37.88
C GLU A 234 -26.90 40.78 37.65
N GLU A 235 -26.66 41.24 36.42
CA GLU A 235 -26.69 42.67 36.07
C GLU A 235 -28.10 43.29 36.25
N THR A 236 -29.17 42.53 36.00
CA THR A 236 -30.54 43.01 36.16
C THR A 236 -31.03 43.05 37.61
N ARG A 237 -30.36 42.37 38.55
CA ARG A 237 -30.68 42.45 39.99
C ARG A 237 -29.94 43.56 40.74
N VAL A 238 -28.89 44.12 40.13
CA VAL A 238 -28.06 45.17 40.74
C VAL A 238 -28.50 46.58 40.30
N SER A 239 -29.38 46.68 39.28
CA SER A 239 -30.06 47.93 38.88
C SER A 239 -31.37 48.14 39.63
#